data_AF-A0A931QZC8-F1
#
_entry.id   AF-A0A931QZC8-F1
#
_cell.length_a   1.000
_cell.length_b   1.000
_cell.length_c   1.000
_cell.angle_alpha   90.00
_cell.angle_beta   90.00
_cell.angle_gamma   90.00
#
_symmetry.space_group_name_H-M   'P 1'
#
loop_
_entity.id
_entity.type
_entity.pdbx_description
1 polymer ?
#
loop_
_entity_poly.entity_id
_entity_poly.type
_entity_poly.pdbx_seq_one_letter_code
_entity_poly.pdbx_strand_id
1 'polypeptide(L)'
;MTRQPARQITTGEPAINPLAARPTGERTTATPVQQPPPSKPAVDSKEVSGALTLGNFYLDRGEYEKAIAEFQKGLRLDPSNSKLQESLKRAQRAKAAEERILQ
;
A
#
# COMPACT_ATOMS: atom_id res chain seq x y z
N MET A 1 -10.58 12.45 -66.85
CA MET A 1 -9.52 11.62 -66.23
C MET A 1 -9.41 12.04 -64.77
N THR A 2 -10.15 11.40 -63.87
CA THR A 2 -9.73 10.28 -63.00
C THR A 2 -9.36 10.80 -61.61
N ARG A 3 -10.18 10.49 -60.60
CA ARG A 3 -9.86 9.66 -59.42
C ARG A 3 -10.91 9.87 -58.32
N GLN A 4 -11.54 8.77 -57.91
CA GLN A 4 -12.30 8.59 -56.66
C GLN A 4 -11.34 8.42 -55.44
N PRO A 5 -11.79 7.95 -54.26
CA PRO A 5 -12.47 8.65 -53.16
C PRO A 5 -11.69 8.45 -51.82
N ALA A 6 -12.18 8.98 -50.67
CA ALA A 6 -12.29 8.23 -49.40
C ALA A 6 -12.42 9.11 -48.14
N ARG A 7 -13.49 8.78 -47.40
CA ARG A 7 -13.57 8.51 -45.95
C ARG A 7 -13.56 9.66 -44.95
N GLN A 8 -14.72 9.74 -44.28
CA GLN A 8 -14.97 10.40 -43.02
C GLN A 8 -13.94 10.03 -41.95
N ILE A 9 -13.48 11.03 -41.20
CA ILE A 9 -12.99 10.86 -39.84
C ILE A 9 -13.75 11.86 -38.97
N THR A 10 -14.41 11.33 -37.96
CA THR A 10 -15.07 12.07 -36.89
C THR A 10 -13.97 12.81 -36.12
N THR A 11 -13.98 14.14 -36.12
CA THR A 11 -13.02 14.91 -35.33
C THR A 11 -13.46 14.81 -33.88
N GLY A 12 -12.68 14.08 -33.10
CA GLY A 12 -12.92 13.81 -31.69
C GLY A 12 -12.98 15.07 -30.83
N GLU A 13 -13.82 14.99 -29.81
CA GLU A 13 -13.75 15.84 -28.62
C GLU A 13 -12.39 15.68 -27.92
N PRO A 14 -11.78 16.77 -27.45
CA PRO A 14 -10.87 16.69 -26.32
C PRO A 14 -11.53 17.29 -25.07
N ALA A 15 -11.79 16.37 -24.14
CA ALA A 15 -11.92 16.51 -22.70
C ALA A 15 -11.79 17.93 -22.11
N ILE A 16 -12.89 18.40 -21.54
CA ILE A 16 -12.90 19.34 -20.42
C ILE A 16 -11.99 18.85 -19.29
N ASN A 17 -10.91 19.59 -19.02
CA ASN A 17 -10.08 19.40 -17.84
C ASN A 17 -10.18 20.66 -16.98
N PRO A 18 -11.01 20.68 -15.92
CA PRO A 18 -11.00 21.80 -15.00
C PRO A 18 -9.80 21.67 -14.06
N LEU A 19 -8.80 22.51 -14.36
CA LEU A 19 -7.75 22.95 -13.46
C LEU A 19 -8.39 23.62 -12.24
N ALA A 20 -8.60 22.87 -11.14
CA ALA A 20 -8.91 23.42 -9.83
C ALA A 20 -7.73 23.14 -8.89
N ALA A 21 -6.92 24.17 -8.69
CA ALA A 21 -5.89 24.20 -7.67
C ALA A 21 -6.52 24.14 -6.27
N ARG A 22 -6.04 23.21 -5.45
CA ARG A 22 -5.88 23.42 -4.01
C ARG A 22 -4.42 23.13 -3.67
N PRO A 23 -3.61 24.11 -3.25
CA PRO A 23 -2.33 23.86 -2.61
C PRO A 23 -2.56 23.52 -1.12
N THR A 24 -1.48 23.10 -0.44
CA THR A 24 -1.36 22.73 0.99
C THR A 24 -1.98 21.37 1.39
N GLY A 25 -1.26 20.39 1.96
CA GLY A 25 0.00 20.47 2.69
C GLY A 25 0.92 19.27 2.46
N GLU A 26 2.21 19.58 2.52
CA GLU A 26 3.19 18.80 3.29
C GLU A 26 3.35 17.32 2.92
N ARG A 27 4.19 17.15 1.90
CA ARG A 27 5.17 16.08 1.76
C ARG A 27 5.59 15.49 3.13
N THR A 28 4.97 14.39 3.54
CA THR A 28 5.69 13.33 4.24
C THR A 28 5.92 12.22 3.22
N THR A 29 7.16 12.07 2.82
CA THR A 29 7.67 10.98 1.99
C THR A 29 7.48 9.65 2.71
N ALA A 30 6.28 9.07 2.67
CA ALA A 30 6.16 7.63 2.82
C ALA A 30 6.50 7.04 1.45
N THR A 31 7.80 6.87 1.20
CA THR A 31 8.28 6.01 0.13
C THR A 31 7.45 4.72 0.19
N PRO A 32 6.75 4.31 -0.89
CA PRO A 32 6.11 3.01 -0.88
C PRO A 32 7.27 2.03 -0.79
N VAL A 33 7.50 1.49 0.41
CA VAL A 33 8.58 0.55 0.64
C VAL A 33 8.18 -0.70 -0.13
N GLN A 34 8.59 -0.74 -1.39
CA GLN A 34 8.85 -1.97 -2.12
C GLN A 34 9.73 -2.79 -1.18
N GLN A 35 9.13 -3.73 -0.47
CA GLN A 35 9.90 -4.75 0.22
C GLN A 35 10.44 -5.65 -0.89
N PRO A 36 11.75 -5.65 -1.18
CA PRO A 36 12.31 -6.66 -2.07
C PRO A 36 11.99 -8.03 -1.47
N PRO A 37 11.63 -9.04 -2.30
CA PRO A 37 11.36 -10.38 -1.79
C PRO A 37 12.64 -10.90 -1.11
N PRO A 38 12.65 -11.16 0.21
CA PRO A 38 13.82 -11.73 0.86
C PRO A 38 13.75 -13.25 0.78
N SER A 39 14.85 -13.82 0.31
CA SER A 39 15.17 -15.24 0.30
C SER A 39 14.89 -15.91 1.64
N LYS A 40 14.21 -17.07 1.59
CA LYS A 40 13.78 -17.89 2.73
C LYS A 40 14.90 -18.11 3.77
N PRO A 41 14.79 -17.62 5.01
CA PRO A 41 15.57 -18.12 6.14
C PRO A 41 14.85 -19.34 6.74
N ALA A 42 15.61 -20.34 7.18
CA ALA A 42 15.08 -21.47 7.94
C ALA A 42 14.51 -20.98 9.28
N VAL A 43 13.36 -21.53 9.67
CA VAL A 43 12.41 -20.95 10.63
C VAL A 43 12.82 -21.09 12.10
N ASP A 44 12.79 -19.96 12.82
CA ASP A 44 12.64 -19.92 14.28
C ASP A 44 11.21 -19.44 14.63
N SER A 45 10.29 -20.38 14.84
CA SER A 45 8.85 -20.10 15.06
C SER A 45 8.55 -19.20 16.28
N LYS A 46 9.49 -19.10 17.23
CA LYS A 46 9.36 -18.23 18.41
C LYS A 46 9.49 -16.75 18.04
N GLU A 47 10.42 -16.40 17.16
CA GLU A 47 10.58 -15.01 16.70
C GLU A 47 9.38 -14.56 15.86
N VAL A 48 8.84 -15.45 15.03
CA VAL A 48 7.63 -15.23 14.23
C VAL A 48 6.43 -14.93 15.14
N SER A 49 6.24 -15.71 16.21
CA SER A 49 5.16 -15.47 17.18
C SER A 49 5.37 -14.18 17.97
N GLY A 50 6.61 -13.85 18.34
CA GLY A 50 6.94 -12.59 19.01
C GLY A 50 6.54 -11.38 18.17
N ALA A 51 6.88 -11.40 16.88
CA ALA A 51 6.52 -10.36 15.93
C ALA A 51 4.99 -10.19 15.79
N LEU A 52 4.24 -11.29 15.79
CA LEU A 52 2.78 -11.26 15.76
C LEU A 52 2.18 -10.64 17.04
N THR A 53 2.68 -11.00 18.22
CA THR A 53 2.19 -10.44 19.49
C THR A 53 2.52 -8.95 19.61
N LEU A 54 3.76 -8.56 19.28
CA LEU A 54 4.20 -7.17 19.35
C LEU A 54 3.43 -6.29 18.36
N GLY A 55 3.24 -6.77 17.13
CA GLY A 55 2.45 -6.04 16.15
C GLY A 55 0.98 -5.87 16.57
N ASN A 56 0.37 -6.87 17.20
CA ASN A 56 -0.99 -6.74 17.74
C ASN A 56 -1.06 -5.73 18.89
N PHE A 57 -0.05 -5.69 19.76
CA PHE A 57 0.05 -4.69 20.82
C PHE A 57 0.13 -3.27 20.26
N TYR A 58 0.92 -3.05 19.20
CA TYR A 58 0.98 -1.75 18.54
C TYR A 58 -0.32 -1.40 17.81
N LEU A 59 -0.99 -2.38 17.19
CA LEU A 59 -2.31 -2.19 16.59
C LEU A 59 -3.34 -1.68 17.60
N ASP A 60 -3.38 -2.29 18.79
CA ASP A 60 -4.31 -1.93 19.86
C ASP A 60 -4.04 -0.51 20.40
N ARG A 61 -2.77 -0.10 20.41
CA ARG A 61 -2.34 1.26 20.78
C ARG A 61 -2.56 2.32 19.70
N GLY A 62 -3.04 1.94 18.51
CA GLY A 62 -3.13 2.85 17.36
C GLY A 62 -1.77 3.16 16.70
N GLU A 63 -0.68 2.52 17.12
CA GLU A 63 0.64 2.70 16.53
C GLU A 63 0.81 1.85 15.26
N TYR A 64 0.00 2.13 14.23
CA TYR A 64 -0.11 1.27 13.05
C TYR A 64 1.20 1.13 12.26
N GLU A 65 2.03 2.17 12.20
CA GLU A 65 3.35 2.14 11.56
C GLU A 65 4.27 1.09 12.22
N LYS A 66 4.32 1.08 13.55
CA LYS A 66 5.10 0.11 14.33
C LYS A 66 4.53 -1.29 14.17
N ALA A 67 3.20 -1.43 14.17
CA ALA A 67 2.56 -2.71 13.94
C ALA A 67 2.92 -3.32 12.58
N ILE A 68 2.88 -2.51 11.51
CA ILE A 68 3.26 -2.91 10.16
C ILE A 68 4.71 -3.39 10.12
N ALA A 69 5.64 -2.67 10.78
CA ALA A 69 7.05 -3.04 10.83
C ALA A 69 7.27 -4.41 11.51
N GLU A 70 6.60 -4.66 12.65
CA GLU A 70 6.68 -5.95 13.35
C GLU A 70 6.11 -7.09 12.52
N PHE A 71 4.92 -6.91 11.93
CA PHE A 71 4.33 -7.95 11.09
C PHE A 71 5.18 -8.26 9.86
N GLN A 72 5.79 -7.24 9.26
CA GLN A 72 6.74 -7.42 8.16
C GLN A 72 7.98 -8.19 8.59
N LYS A 73 8.55 -7.90 9.77
CA LYS A 73 9.66 -8.66 10.33
C LYS A 73 9.28 -10.14 10.50
N GLY A 74 8.10 -10.41 11.04
CA GLY A 74 7.55 -11.76 11.15
C GLY A 74 7.42 -12.45 9.79
N LEU A 75 6.92 -11.75 8.77
CA LEU A 75 6.76 -12.29 7.41
C LEU A 75 8.08 -12.50 6.67
N ARG A 76 9.15 -11.77 7.04
CA ARG A 76 10.49 -12.06 6.53
C ARG A 76 11.04 -13.38 7.07
N LEU A 77 10.63 -13.78 8.27
CA LEU A 77 11.01 -15.04 8.90
C LEU A 77 10.10 -16.19 8.45
N ASP A 78 8.79 -15.97 8.42
CA ASP A 78 7.79 -16.92 7.91
C ASP A 78 6.83 -16.23 6.93
N PRO A 79 7.16 -16.21 5.63
CA PRO A 79 6.30 -15.61 4.62
C PRO A 79 5.00 -16.39 4.37
N SER A 80 4.92 -17.63 4.83
CA SER A 80 3.75 -18.50 4.70
C SER A 80 2.74 -18.32 5.85
N ASN A 81 3.07 -17.51 6.85
CA ASN A 81 2.25 -17.32 8.03
C ASN A 81 1.02 -16.46 7.73
N SER A 82 -0.12 -17.12 7.53
CA SER A 82 -1.39 -16.45 7.20
C SER A 82 -1.83 -15.45 8.28
N LYS A 83 -1.55 -15.72 9.56
CA LYS A 83 -1.91 -14.80 10.66
C LYS A 83 -1.16 -13.47 10.54
N LEU A 84 0.13 -13.52 10.24
CA LEU A 84 0.94 -12.32 10.04
C LEU A 84 0.51 -11.55 8.78
N GLN A 85 0.20 -12.26 7.69
CA GLN A 85 -0.30 -11.63 6.47
C GLN A 85 -1.64 -10.91 6.71
N GLU A 86 -2.55 -11.54 7.44
CA GLU A 86 -3.85 -10.94 7.79
C GLU A 86 -3.67 -9.73 8.73
N SER A 87 -2.80 -9.87 9.73
CA SER A 87 -2.53 -8.79 10.69
C SER A 87 -1.89 -7.58 10.01
N LEU A 88 -0.97 -7.79 9.06
CA LEU A 88 -0.38 -6.74 8.25
C LEU A 88 -1.45 -5.97 7.45
N LYS A 89 -2.35 -6.69 6.77
CA LYS A 89 -3.46 -6.07 6.01
C LYS A 89 -4.37 -5.26 6.93
N ARG A 90 -4.67 -5.79 8.12
CA ARG A 90 -5.50 -5.11 9.10
C ARG A 90 -4.84 -3.83 9.61
N ALA A 91 -3.53 -3.85 9.88
CA ALA A 91 -2.76 -2.68 10.27
C ALA A 91 -2.69 -1.61 9.17
N GLN A 92 -2.47 -2.01 7.93
CA GLN A 92 -2.49 -1.07 6.79
C GLN A 92 -3.85 -0.39 6.62
N ARG A 93 -4.95 -1.16 6.76
CA ARG A 93 -6.30 -0.59 6.70
C ARG A 93 -6.57 0.37 7.86
N ALA A 94 -6.13 0.04 9.07
CA ALA A 94 -6.30 0.90 10.23
C ALA A 94 -5.50 2.20 10.09
N LYS A 95 -4.24 2.12 9.63
CA LYS A 95 -3.42 3.29 9.28
C LYS A 95 -4.11 4.19 8.26
N ALA A 96 -4.55 3.61 7.14
CA ALA A 96 -5.21 4.36 6.08
C ALA A 96 -6.55 4.96 6.54
N ALA A 97 -7.28 4.27 7.41
CA ALA A 97 -8.51 4.78 7.98
C ALA A 97 -8.27 5.98 8.92
N GLU A 98 -7.21 5.95 9.73
CA GLU A 98 -6.81 7.07 10.58
C GLU A 98 -6.37 8.27 9.73
N GLU A 99 -5.52 8.05 8.73
CA GLU A 99 -5.08 9.09 7.80
C GLU A 99 -6.26 9.75 7.06
N ARG A 100 -7.32 8.99 6.79
CA ARG A 100 -8.54 9.48 6.13
C ARG A 100 -9.43 10.33 7.04
N ILE A 101 -9.38 10.13 8.36
CA ILE A 101 -10.18 10.91 9.32
C ILE A 101 -9.55 12.30 9.57
N LEU A 102 -8.26 12.44 9.29
CA LEU A 102 -7.53 13.71 9.41
C LEU A 102 -7.68 14.65 8.21
N GLN A 103 -8.47 14.29 7.17
CA GLN A 103 -8.65 15.07 5.94
C GLN A 103 -9.94 15.88 5.89
#